data_AF-A0A8S9MW06-F1
#
_entry.id   AF-A0A8S9MW06-F1
#
_cell.length_a   1.000
_cell.length_b   1.000
_cell.length_c   1.000
_cell.angle_alpha   90.00
_cell.angle_beta   90.00
_cell.angle_gamma   90.00
#
_symmetry.space_group_name_H-M   'P 1'
#
loop_
_entity.id
_entity.type
_entity.pdbx_description
1 polymer ?
#
loop_
_entity_poly.entity_id
_entity_poly.type
_entity_poly.pdbx_seq_one_letter_code
_entity_poly.pdbx_strand_id
1 'polypeptide(L)'
;MAGELSKRHSHSLSPKVEGSQENLGDSLDAENDYSFEGNGHSDSTNFDADLSEYKKKATIIVEEYFSTNDVLSVANELEEIGMAEYRYYFVKKLVSMAMDRNDKEKEMVAFLLSTLYADVIDPPEDYRGFNKLVASADNLSVYIPDAVDVLAVFVARAIVDDILPPAFLKKQMNLLPDDSKGVEVLRKAEKSYLAAPLHAEVVEKRWGGADNWTAEDVKGRIKDLLK
;
A
#
# COMPACT_ATOMS: atom_id res chain seq x y z
N MET A 1 -29.74 64.91 -13.30
CA MET A 1 -29.76 63.73 -14.20
C MET A 1 -28.34 63.24 -14.37
N ALA A 2 -28.15 61.92 -14.46
CA ALA A 2 -26.91 61.13 -14.36
C ALA A 2 -26.45 60.91 -12.91
N GLY A 3 -26.29 59.69 -12.39
CA GLY A 3 -26.35 58.34 -12.98
C GLY A 3 -25.36 57.45 -12.20
N GLU A 4 -25.87 56.46 -11.47
CA GLU A 4 -25.08 55.49 -10.70
C GLU A 4 -24.14 54.65 -11.57
N LEU A 5 -22.94 54.33 -11.06
CA LEU A 5 -22.09 53.26 -11.59
C LEU A 5 -21.66 52.32 -10.45
N SER A 6 -22.46 51.26 -10.32
CA SER A 6 -22.19 50.04 -9.56
C SER A 6 -21.11 49.22 -10.29
N LYS A 7 -19.98 48.94 -9.63
CA LYS A 7 -18.97 47.99 -10.12
C LYS A 7 -19.42 46.56 -9.81
N ARG A 8 -19.85 45.83 -10.84
CA ARG A 8 -20.07 44.38 -10.79
C ARG A 8 -18.73 43.66 -11.01
N HIS A 9 -18.33 42.80 -10.07
CA HIS A 9 -17.32 41.78 -10.28
C HIS A 9 -17.92 40.63 -11.09
N SER A 10 -17.38 40.37 -12.28
CA SER A 10 -17.64 39.15 -13.04
C SER A 10 -16.49 38.18 -12.79
N HIS A 11 -16.73 37.13 -12.00
CA HIS A 11 -15.89 35.94 -11.98
C HIS A 11 -16.23 35.07 -13.19
N SER A 12 -15.28 34.99 -14.13
CA SER A 12 -15.27 34.02 -15.22
C SER A 12 -14.90 32.65 -14.65
N LEU A 13 -15.81 31.69 -14.73
CA LEU A 13 -15.56 30.27 -14.45
C LEU A 13 -14.98 29.64 -15.73
N SER A 14 -13.71 29.22 -15.66
CA SER A 14 -13.12 28.34 -16.68
C SER A 14 -13.57 26.89 -16.46
N PRO A 15 -13.76 26.09 -17.52
CA PRO A 15 -14.20 24.71 -17.38
C PRO A 15 -13.07 23.82 -16.85
N LYS A 16 -13.41 22.95 -15.91
CA LYS A 16 -12.55 21.89 -15.39
C LYS A 16 -12.40 20.82 -16.46
N VAL A 17 -11.17 20.61 -16.94
CA VAL A 17 -10.84 19.49 -17.83
C VAL A 17 -10.87 18.23 -16.99
N GLU A 18 -11.87 17.38 -17.21
CA GLU A 18 -11.89 15.99 -16.75
C GLU A 18 -10.79 15.25 -17.50
N GLY A 19 -9.63 15.11 -16.84
CA GLY A 19 -8.60 14.18 -17.26
C GLY A 19 -9.02 12.78 -16.85
N SER A 20 -9.16 11.90 -17.84
CA SER A 20 -9.32 10.46 -17.66
C SER A 20 -8.25 9.96 -16.70
N GLN A 21 -8.66 9.48 -15.52
CA GLN A 21 -7.76 8.73 -14.64
C GLN A 21 -7.47 7.39 -15.32
N GLU A 22 -6.34 7.33 -16.01
CA GLU A 22 -5.71 6.08 -16.41
C GLU A 22 -5.37 5.35 -15.11
N ASN A 23 -5.90 4.14 -14.93
CA ASN A 23 -5.83 3.41 -13.66
C ASN A 23 -4.36 3.06 -13.35
N LEU A 24 -3.66 3.88 -12.54
CA LEU A 24 -2.23 3.72 -12.21
C LEU A 24 -1.91 2.31 -11.70
N GLY A 25 -2.89 1.65 -11.08
CA GLY A 25 -2.78 0.30 -10.59
C GLY A 25 -2.45 -0.73 -11.68
N ASP A 26 -2.97 -0.62 -12.89
CA ASP A 26 -2.75 -1.62 -13.96
C ASP A 26 -1.35 -1.48 -14.59
N SER A 27 -0.79 -0.28 -14.62
CA SER A 27 0.54 0.00 -15.19
C SER A 27 1.67 -0.52 -14.30
N LEU A 28 1.50 -0.48 -12.98
CA LEU A 28 2.47 -0.95 -11.98
C LEU A 28 2.52 -2.49 -11.82
N ASP A 29 1.48 -3.19 -12.26
CA ASP A 29 1.36 -4.65 -12.16
C ASP A 29 1.75 -5.38 -13.45
N ALA A 30 2.16 -4.64 -14.49
CA ALA A 30 2.60 -5.17 -15.78
C ALA A 30 3.97 -5.88 -15.76
N GLU A 31 4.64 -5.95 -14.60
CA GLU A 31 5.90 -6.68 -14.48
C GLU A 31 5.67 -8.19 -14.32
N ASN A 32 6.26 -8.95 -15.26
CA ASN A 32 6.28 -10.41 -15.31
C ASN A 32 6.65 -11.02 -13.94
N ASP A 33 5.64 -11.53 -13.23
CA ASP A 33 5.79 -12.23 -11.95
C ASP A 33 6.27 -13.70 -12.11
N TYR A 34 6.70 -14.07 -13.32
CA TYR A 34 7.11 -15.42 -13.67
C TYR A 34 8.58 -15.69 -13.34
N SER A 35 8.81 -16.25 -12.15
CA SER A 35 10.01 -17.03 -11.86
C SER A 35 9.64 -18.30 -11.11
N PHE A 36 9.15 -19.29 -11.86
CA PHE A 36 9.09 -20.68 -11.40
C PHE A 36 9.81 -21.57 -12.42
N GLU A 37 11.06 -21.92 -12.13
CA GLU A 37 11.74 -23.02 -12.82
C GLU A 37 11.18 -24.34 -12.30
N GLY A 38 10.17 -24.87 -13.00
CA GLY A 38 9.59 -26.18 -12.72
C GLY A 38 8.99 -26.78 -13.99
N ASN A 39 9.60 -27.87 -14.48
CA ASN A 39 9.20 -28.56 -15.70
C ASN A 39 7.88 -29.34 -15.50
N GLY A 40 6.75 -28.83 -16.03
CA GLY A 40 5.46 -29.53 -16.04
C GLY A 40 4.38 -28.83 -16.90
N HIS A 41 4.15 -29.32 -18.11
CA HIS A 41 3.39 -28.65 -19.20
C HIS A 41 1.84 -28.81 -19.16
N SER A 42 1.20 -28.93 -17.99
CA SER A 42 -0.28 -29.03 -17.92
C SER A 42 -0.97 -28.26 -16.78
N ASP A 43 -0.22 -27.58 -15.91
CA ASP A 43 -0.78 -26.87 -14.73
C ASP A 43 -0.68 -25.33 -14.83
N SER A 44 0.13 -24.80 -15.75
CA SER A 44 0.41 -23.35 -15.78
C SER A 44 -0.81 -22.52 -16.20
N THR A 45 -1.72 -23.07 -17.01
CA THR A 45 -2.89 -22.33 -17.51
C THR A 45 -3.94 -22.06 -16.44
N ASN A 46 -4.08 -22.97 -15.46
CA ASN A 46 -5.01 -22.78 -14.34
C ASN A 46 -4.41 -21.82 -13.31
N PHE A 47 -3.12 -21.96 -13.00
CA PHE A 47 -2.40 -21.03 -12.13
C PHE A 47 -2.48 -19.58 -12.64
N ASP A 48 -2.28 -19.36 -13.94
CA ASP A 48 -2.41 -18.05 -14.56
C ASP A 48 -3.82 -17.46 -14.46
N ALA A 49 -4.84 -18.30 -14.67
CA ALA A 49 -6.23 -17.87 -14.59
C ALA A 49 -6.60 -17.50 -13.15
N ASP A 50 -6.23 -18.34 -12.18
CA ASP A 50 -6.52 -18.13 -10.76
C ASP A 50 -5.79 -16.88 -10.23
N LEU A 51 -4.51 -16.72 -10.57
CA LEU A 51 -3.75 -15.52 -10.19
C LEU A 51 -4.36 -14.27 -10.84
N SER A 52 -4.74 -14.32 -12.12
CA SER A 52 -5.40 -13.19 -12.78
C SER A 52 -6.73 -12.83 -12.13
N GLU A 53 -7.52 -13.84 -11.75
CA GLU A 53 -8.77 -13.63 -11.02
C GLU A 53 -8.53 -13.02 -9.64
N TYR A 54 -7.56 -13.55 -8.89
CA TYR A 54 -7.17 -13.00 -7.60
C TYR A 54 -6.76 -11.54 -7.70
N LYS A 55 -5.90 -11.20 -8.68
CA LYS A 55 -5.41 -9.83 -8.88
C LYS A 55 -6.56 -8.84 -9.10
N LYS A 56 -7.57 -9.24 -9.88
CA LYS A 56 -8.76 -8.41 -10.13
C LYS A 56 -9.55 -8.18 -8.85
N LYS A 57 -9.88 -9.27 -8.12
CA LYS A 57 -10.65 -9.18 -6.88
C LYS A 57 -9.90 -8.39 -5.80
N ALA A 58 -8.61 -8.65 -5.60
CA ALA A 58 -7.78 -7.91 -4.66
C ALA A 58 -7.69 -6.41 -5.00
N THR A 59 -7.65 -6.05 -6.29
CA THR A 59 -7.68 -4.64 -6.70
C THR A 59 -8.99 -3.97 -6.32
N ILE A 60 -10.13 -4.64 -6.55
CA ILE A 60 -11.45 -4.16 -6.15
C ILE A 60 -11.51 -3.93 -4.63
N ILE A 61 -11.08 -4.92 -3.83
CA ILE A 61 -11.07 -4.82 -2.36
C ILE A 61 -10.25 -3.60 -1.90
N VAL A 62 -9.08 -3.37 -2.49
CA VAL A 62 -8.22 -2.23 -2.14
C VAL A 62 -8.90 -0.89 -2.49
N GLU A 63 -9.51 -0.79 -3.67
CA GLU A 63 -10.23 0.41 -4.11
C GLU A 63 -11.44 0.72 -3.20
N GLU A 64 -12.20 -0.32 -2.84
CA GLU A 64 -13.33 -0.22 -1.92
C GLU A 64 -12.86 0.18 -0.52
N TYR A 65 -11.77 -0.40 -0.01
CA TYR A 65 -11.21 -0.05 1.29
C TYR A 65 -10.83 1.44 1.38
N PHE A 66 -10.19 2.02 0.35
CA PHE A 66 -9.91 3.45 0.35
C PHE A 66 -11.16 4.33 0.36
N SER A 67 -12.31 3.79 -0.08
CA SER A 67 -13.58 4.51 -0.13
C SER A 67 -14.40 4.35 1.15
N THR A 68 -14.29 3.20 1.83
CA THR A 68 -15.14 2.82 2.97
C THR A 68 -14.41 2.85 4.31
N ASN A 69 -13.09 2.64 4.31
CA ASN A 69 -12.29 2.36 5.50
C ASN A 69 -12.83 1.18 6.35
N ASP A 70 -13.52 0.23 5.71
CA ASP A 70 -14.13 -0.92 6.38
C ASP A 70 -13.15 -2.11 6.45
N VAL A 71 -12.55 -2.30 7.62
CA VAL A 71 -11.55 -3.36 7.85
C VAL A 71 -12.20 -4.74 7.87
N LEU A 72 -13.43 -4.86 8.38
CA LEU A 72 -14.13 -6.14 8.43
C LEU A 72 -14.54 -6.60 7.03
N SER A 73 -14.97 -5.67 6.16
CA SER A 73 -15.28 -6.00 4.76
C SER A 73 -14.05 -6.60 4.07
N VAL A 74 -12.89 -5.95 4.19
CA VAL A 74 -11.63 -6.45 3.63
C VAL A 74 -11.28 -7.85 4.16
N ALA A 75 -11.38 -8.07 5.47
CA ALA A 75 -11.10 -9.37 6.08
C ALA A 75 -12.01 -10.47 5.51
N ASN A 76 -13.33 -10.24 5.52
CA ASN A 76 -14.31 -11.19 5.02
C ASN A 76 -14.14 -11.49 3.52
N GLU A 77 -13.88 -10.46 2.71
CA GLU A 77 -13.71 -10.63 1.27
C GLU A 77 -12.42 -11.39 0.93
N LEU A 78 -11.31 -11.15 1.66
CA LEU A 78 -10.07 -11.91 1.51
C LEU A 78 -10.20 -13.37 1.95
N GLU A 79 -11.05 -13.66 2.92
CA GLU A 79 -11.39 -15.04 3.31
C GLU A 79 -12.30 -15.70 2.27
N GLU A 80 -13.31 -14.98 1.75
CA GLU A 80 -14.25 -15.49 0.75
C GLU A 80 -13.56 -15.83 -0.58
N ILE A 81 -12.53 -15.06 -0.98
CA ILE A 81 -11.72 -15.40 -2.16
C ILE A 81 -11.07 -16.79 -2.01
N GLY A 82 -10.66 -17.17 -0.79
CA GLY A 82 -10.16 -18.51 -0.49
C GLY A 82 -8.81 -18.91 -1.10
N MET A 83 -8.09 -17.98 -1.74
CA MET A 83 -6.78 -18.21 -2.38
C MET A 83 -5.64 -17.56 -1.56
N ALA A 84 -5.31 -18.17 -0.43
CA ALA A 84 -4.37 -17.60 0.55
C ALA A 84 -2.95 -17.40 -0.01
N GLU A 85 -2.49 -18.26 -0.91
CA GLU A 85 -1.17 -18.26 -1.55
C GLU A 85 -0.91 -17.06 -2.48
N TYR A 86 -1.95 -16.26 -2.75
CA TYR A 86 -1.88 -15.05 -3.54
C TYR A 86 -2.03 -13.76 -2.70
N ARG A 87 -2.19 -13.87 -1.37
CA ARG A 87 -2.36 -12.72 -0.46
C ARG A 87 -1.18 -11.74 -0.50
N TYR A 88 0.02 -12.20 -0.86
CA TYR A 88 1.15 -11.31 -1.14
C TYR A 88 0.83 -10.22 -2.18
N TYR A 89 -0.03 -10.50 -3.16
CA TYR A 89 -0.42 -9.52 -4.17
C TYR A 89 -1.31 -8.45 -3.57
N PHE A 90 -2.26 -8.81 -2.69
CA PHE A 90 -3.08 -7.84 -1.97
C PHE A 90 -2.19 -6.87 -1.18
N VAL A 91 -1.22 -7.39 -0.42
CA VAL A 91 -0.25 -6.57 0.34
C VAL A 91 0.51 -5.61 -0.59
N LYS A 92 1.07 -6.12 -1.70
CA LYS A 92 1.78 -5.31 -2.69
C LYS A 92 0.86 -4.22 -3.27
N LYS A 93 -0.35 -4.57 -3.67
CA LYS A 93 -1.31 -3.67 -4.31
C LYS A 93 -1.74 -2.56 -3.35
N LEU A 94 -2.10 -2.94 -2.12
CA LEU A 94 -2.55 -2.04 -1.07
C LEU A 94 -1.50 -0.96 -0.76
N VAL A 95 -0.26 -1.37 -0.50
CA VAL A 95 0.83 -0.42 -0.21
C VAL A 95 1.17 0.42 -1.45
N SER A 96 1.27 -0.18 -2.64
CA SER A 96 1.60 0.56 -3.86
C SER A 96 0.58 1.67 -4.15
N MET A 97 -0.70 1.39 -3.95
CA MET A 97 -1.78 2.38 -4.13
C MET A 97 -1.81 3.45 -3.04
N ALA A 98 -1.32 3.15 -1.83
CA ALA A 98 -1.22 4.11 -0.73
C ALA A 98 -0.08 5.11 -0.90
N MET A 99 1.00 4.73 -1.60
CA MET A 99 2.24 5.51 -1.65
C MET A 99 2.06 6.91 -2.26
N ASP A 100 1.14 7.07 -3.22
CA ASP A 100 0.83 8.35 -3.89
C ASP A 100 -0.34 9.11 -3.23
N ARG A 101 -0.87 8.58 -2.13
CA ARG A 101 -2.03 9.16 -1.42
C ARG A 101 -1.61 10.10 -0.30
N ASN A 102 -2.56 10.70 0.41
CA ASN A 102 -2.26 11.56 1.57
C ASN A 102 -1.83 10.73 2.79
N ASP A 103 -1.34 11.38 3.83
CA ASP A 103 -0.83 10.69 5.03
C ASP A 103 -1.91 9.93 5.81
N LYS A 104 -3.16 10.44 5.85
CA LYS A 104 -4.27 9.72 6.48
C LYS A 104 -4.48 8.35 5.84
N GLU A 105 -4.46 8.28 4.51
CA GLU A 105 -4.64 7.02 3.76
C GLU A 105 -3.44 6.08 3.92
N LYS A 106 -2.22 6.60 4.07
CA LYS A 106 -1.05 5.75 4.40
C LYS A 106 -1.15 5.15 5.79
N GLU A 107 -1.62 5.93 6.78
CA GLU A 107 -1.88 5.44 8.14
C GLU A 107 -3.00 4.40 8.17
N MET A 108 -4.08 4.59 7.39
CA MET A 108 -5.13 3.60 7.21
C MET A 108 -4.56 2.26 6.71
N VAL A 109 -3.69 2.29 5.70
CA VAL A 109 -3.05 1.06 5.17
C VAL A 109 -2.12 0.41 6.18
N ALA A 110 -1.28 1.17 6.89
CA ALA A 110 -0.45 0.60 7.96
C ALA A 110 -1.32 -0.09 9.01
N PHE A 111 -2.39 0.56 9.46
CA PHE A 111 -3.30 -0.03 10.43
C PHE A 111 -4.00 -1.28 9.90
N LEU A 112 -4.46 -1.28 8.64
CA LEU A 112 -5.09 -2.44 8.02
C LEU A 112 -4.15 -3.64 8.00
N LEU A 113 -2.90 -3.46 7.55
CA LEU A 113 -1.91 -4.54 7.54
C LEU A 113 -1.69 -5.13 8.94
N SER A 114 -1.55 -4.27 9.96
CA SER A 114 -1.37 -4.73 11.34
C SER A 114 -2.60 -5.43 11.92
N THR A 115 -3.80 -5.12 11.41
CA THR A 115 -5.05 -5.77 11.82
C THR A 115 -5.27 -7.12 11.13
N LEU A 116 -4.80 -7.27 9.89
CA LEU A 116 -4.94 -8.50 9.13
C LEU A 116 -3.82 -9.52 9.43
N TYR A 117 -2.71 -9.07 10.00
CA TYR A 117 -1.52 -9.89 10.23
C TYR A 117 -1.83 -11.11 11.11
N ALA A 118 -1.36 -12.28 10.68
CA ALA A 118 -1.49 -13.59 11.32
C ALA A 118 -2.91 -14.14 11.51
N ASP A 119 -3.95 -13.30 11.39
CA ASP A 119 -5.35 -13.73 11.43
C ASP A 119 -5.90 -13.96 10.02
N VAL A 120 -5.70 -13.00 9.11
CA VAL A 120 -6.20 -13.05 7.72
C VAL A 120 -5.07 -13.19 6.72
N ILE A 121 -3.92 -12.57 6.95
CA ILE A 121 -2.74 -12.69 6.08
C ILE A 121 -1.66 -13.45 6.82
N ASP A 122 -1.23 -14.56 6.22
CA ASP A 122 -0.17 -15.38 6.79
C ASP A 122 1.17 -14.63 6.72
N PRO A 123 2.02 -14.70 7.76
CA PRO A 123 3.31 -14.00 7.77
C PRO A 123 4.22 -14.24 6.54
N PRO A 124 4.27 -15.44 5.91
CA PRO A 124 5.00 -15.65 4.66
C PRO A 124 4.48 -14.80 3.49
N GLU A 125 3.18 -14.52 3.45
CA GLU A 125 2.55 -13.73 2.39
C GLU A 125 2.81 -12.24 2.57
N ASP A 126 2.78 -11.73 3.81
CA ASP A 126 3.26 -10.37 4.11
C ASP A 126 4.73 -10.21 3.73
N TYR A 127 5.59 -11.16 4.14
CA TYR A 127 7.00 -11.16 3.78
C TYR A 127 7.20 -11.12 2.26
N ARG A 128 6.44 -11.95 1.51
CA ARG A 128 6.49 -12.01 0.06
C ARG A 128 5.96 -10.73 -0.59
N GLY A 129 4.90 -10.14 -0.05
CA GLY A 129 4.33 -8.88 -0.53
C GLY A 129 5.33 -7.74 -0.42
N PHE A 130 5.95 -7.60 0.76
CA PHE A 130 7.01 -6.61 0.98
C PHE A 130 8.27 -6.88 0.18
N ASN A 131 8.67 -8.14 -0.02
CA ASN A 131 9.75 -8.51 -0.95
C ASN A 131 9.47 -7.99 -2.37
N LYS A 132 8.27 -8.20 -2.89
CA LYS A 132 7.90 -7.71 -4.23
C LYS A 132 7.78 -6.20 -4.30
N LEU A 133 7.30 -5.54 -3.24
CA LEU A 133 7.28 -4.08 -3.14
C LEU A 133 8.68 -3.49 -3.30
N VAL A 134 9.65 -3.96 -2.50
CA VAL A 134 11.03 -3.42 -2.55
C VAL A 134 11.72 -3.77 -3.86
N ALA A 135 11.42 -4.93 -4.47
CA ALA A 135 11.93 -5.28 -5.79
C ALA A 135 11.36 -4.37 -6.90
N SER A 136 10.12 -3.89 -6.75
CA SER A 136 9.47 -2.97 -7.70
C SER A 136 9.78 -1.48 -7.47
N ALA A 137 10.64 -1.14 -6.50
CA ALA A 137 10.87 0.24 -6.09
C ALA A 137 11.42 1.15 -7.22
N ASP A 138 12.23 0.60 -8.13
CA ASP A 138 12.73 1.33 -9.30
C ASP A 138 11.58 1.78 -10.21
N ASN A 139 10.61 0.89 -10.44
CA ASN A 139 9.42 1.20 -11.25
C ASN A 139 8.49 2.16 -10.53
N LEU A 140 8.24 1.95 -9.23
CA LEU A 140 7.41 2.85 -8.43
C LEU A 140 7.96 4.28 -8.44
N SER A 141 9.28 4.44 -8.41
CA SER A 141 9.97 5.74 -8.41
C SER A 141 9.81 6.52 -9.73
N VAL A 142 9.42 5.85 -10.82
CA VAL A 142 9.12 6.53 -12.09
C VAL A 142 7.81 7.33 -11.98
N TYR A 143 6.86 6.86 -11.19
CA TYR A 143 5.52 7.45 -11.07
C TYR A 143 5.35 8.29 -9.81
N ILE A 144 6.03 7.94 -8.72
CA ILE A 144 5.88 8.55 -7.40
C ILE A 144 7.21 9.25 -7.05
N PRO A 145 7.27 10.59 -7.04
CA PRO A 145 8.53 11.33 -6.82
C PRO A 145 9.28 10.94 -5.53
N ASP A 146 8.53 10.65 -4.47
CA ASP A 146 9.06 10.31 -3.14
C ASP A 146 8.93 8.80 -2.81
N ALA A 147 8.86 7.93 -3.83
CA ALA A 147 8.63 6.49 -3.64
C ALA A 147 9.60 5.85 -2.63
N VAL A 148 10.88 6.19 -2.70
CA VAL A 148 11.92 5.66 -1.80
C VAL A 148 11.65 6.08 -0.35
N ASP A 149 11.31 7.34 -0.12
CA ASP A 149 11.01 7.89 1.20
C ASP A 149 9.78 7.24 1.81
N VAL A 150 8.70 7.16 1.03
CA VAL A 150 7.41 6.62 1.50
C VAL A 150 7.52 5.11 1.75
N LEU A 151 8.11 4.35 0.83
CA LEU A 151 8.24 2.90 1.00
C LEU A 151 9.18 2.55 2.15
N ALA A 152 10.22 3.35 2.40
CA ALA A 152 11.09 3.16 3.57
C ALA A 152 10.33 3.31 4.90
N VAL A 153 9.36 4.22 4.97
CA VAL A 153 8.46 4.35 6.13
C VAL A 153 7.57 3.12 6.26
N PHE A 154 6.94 2.64 5.18
CA PHE A 154 6.12 1.43 5.21
C PHE A 154 6.91 0.20 5.68
N VAL A 155 8.14 0.02 5.19
CA VAL A 155 9.02 -1.08 5.64
C VAL A 155 9.37 -0.94 7.13
N ALA A 156 9.73 0.26 7.58
CA ALA A 156 10.02 0.50 8.99
C ALA A 156 8.78 0.26 9.86
N ARG A 157 7.59 0.67 9.40
CA ARG A 157 6.30 0.49 10.08
C ARG A 157 5.97 -0.99 10.23
N ALA A 158 6.09 -1.77 9.17
CA ALA A 158 5.86 -3.21 9.21
C ALA A 158 6.83 -3.94 10.15
N ILE A 159 8.06 -3.45 10.33
CA ILE A 159 9.02 -4.00 11.31
C ILE A 159 8.65 -3.60 12.74
N VAL A 160 8.23 -2.35 12.97
CA VAL A 160 7.78 -1.88 14.29
C VAL A 160 6.51 -2.59 14.73
N ASP A 161 5.61 -2.92 13.79
CA ASP A 161 4.34 -3.59 14.03
C ASP A 161 4.47 -5.13 14.06
N ASP A 162 5.72 -5.65 14.09
CA ASP A 162 6.04 -7.09 14.10
C ASP A 162 5.47 -7.92 12.93
N ILE A 163 5.04 -7.26 11.85
CA ILE A 163 4.61 -7.89 10.59
C ILE A 163 5.82 -8.47 9.85
N LEU A 164 6.93 -7.73 9.83
CA LEU A 164 8.20 -8.15 9.24
C LEU A 164 9.28 -8.35 10.30
N PRO A 165 10.07 -9.43 10.22
CA PRO A 165 11.22 -9.57 11.10
C PRO A 165 12.29 -8.53 10.71
N PRO A 166 13.06 -7.97 11.67
CA PRO A 166 14.16 -7.04 11.36
C PRO A 166 15.21 -7.61 10.38
N ALA A 167 15.38 -8.94 10.37
CA ALA A 167 16.25 -9.65 9.43
C ALA A 167 15.81 -9.51 7.95
N PHE A 168 14.59 -9.05 7.68
CA PHE A 168 14.10 -8.73 6.33
C PHE A 168 15.07 -7.80 5.60
N LEU A 169 15.52 -6.72 6.24
CA LEU A 169 16.38 -5.70 5.64
C LEU A 169 17.66 -6.31 5.07
N LYS A 170 18.43 -6.99 5.93
CA LYS A 170 19.71 -7.61 5.53
C LYS A 170 19.53 -8.71 4.47
N LYS A 171 18.46 -9.51 4.57
CA LYS A 171 18.18 -10.56 3.58
C LYS A 171 17.90 -9.95 2.21
N GLN A 172 17.02 -8.94 2.13
CA GLN A 172 16.64 -8.34 0.86
C GLN A 172 17.76 -7.49 0.24
N MET A 173 18.54 -6.79 1.05
CA MET A 173 19.73 -6.06 0.56
C MET A 173 20.75 -6.97 -0.12
N ASN A 174 20.87 -8.24 0.30
CA ASN A 174 21.79 -9.21 -0.32
C ASN A 174 21.22 -9.84 -1.60
N LEU A 175 19.92 -9.71 -1.86
CA LEU A 175 19.24 -10.31 -3.02
C LEU A 175 19.07 -9.31 -4.17
N LEU A 176 18.93 -8.02 -3.84
CA LEU A 176 18.70 -6.96 -4.82
C LEU A 176 20.02 -6.38 -5.35
N PRO A 177 20.04 -5.80 -6.57
CA PRO A 177 21.20 -5.07 -7.08
C PRO A 177 21.58 -3.90 -6.16
N ASP A 178 22.89 -3.72 -5.90
CA ASP A 178 23.41 -2.74 -4.93
C ASP A 178 23.02 -1.28 -5.21
N ASP A 179 22.80 -0.95 -6.49
CA ASP A 179 22.43 0.35 -7.02
C ASP A 179 20.92 0.53 -7.27
N SER A 180 20.11 -0.50 -7.00
CA SER A 180 18.65 -0.44 -7.12
C SER A 180 18.01 0.50 -6.09
N LYS A 181 16.86 1.09 -6.47
CA LYS A 181 16.03 1.86 -5.53
C LYS A 181 15.50 1.00 -4.39
N GLY A 182 15.33 -0.30 -4.61
CA GLY A 182 14.96 -1.25 -3.56
C GLY A 182 15.99 -1.31 -2.42
N VAL A 183 17.29 -1.35 -2.74
CA VAL A 183 18.33 -1.31 -1.72
C VAL A 183 18.40 0.08 -1.06
N GLU A 184 18.15 1.16 -1.81
CA GLU A 184 18.05 2.52 -1.24
C GLU A 184 16.94 2.62 -0.18
N VAL A 185 15.76 2.08 -0.47
CA VAL A 185 14.62 1.96 0.47
C VAL A 185 15.03 1.25 1.75
N LEU A 186 15.67 0.07 1.63
CA LEU A 186 16.06 -0.75 2.79
C LEU A 186 17.12 -0.05 3.65
N ARG A 187 18.12 0.57 3.03
CA ARG A 187 19.14 1.36 3.74
C ARG A 187 18.52 2.56 4.47
N LYS A 188 17.52 3.20 3.87
CA LYS A 188 16.82 4.34 4.45
C LYS A 188 15.92 3.92 5.62
N ALA A 189 15.18 2.82 5.48
CA ALA A 189 14.42 2.18 6.56
C ALA A 189 15.31 1.91 7.78
N GLU A 190 16.46 1.27 7.54
CA GLU A 190 17.44 0.95 8.59
C GLU A 190 18.00 2.21 9.27
N LYS A 191 18.58 3.13 8.49
CA LYS A 191 19.39 4.23 9.04
C LYS A 191 18.56 5.40 9.55
N SER A 192 17.46 5.74 8.86
CA SER A 192 16.70 6.95 9.15
C SER A 192 15.55 6.71 10.12
N TYR A 193 15.03 5.49 10.17
CA TYR A 193 13.85 5.18 10.97
C TYR A 193 14.18 4.21 12.10
N LEU A 194 14.80 3.07 11.82
CA LEU A 194 14.97 2.00 12.81
C LEU A 194 16.19 2.16 13.73
N ALA A 195 17.27 2.81 13.26
CA ALA A 195 18.45 3.09 14.06
C ALA A 195 18.30 4.29 15.01
N ALA A 196 17.21 5.06 14.88
CA ALA A 196 16.98 6.24 15.71
C ALA A 196 16.52 5.86 17.14
N PRO A 197 16.89 6.64 18.16
CA PRO A 197 16.25 6.54 19.48
C PRO A 197 14.74 6.75 19.35
N LEU A 198 13.94 5.98 20.10
CA LEU A 198 12.47 6.03 20.05
C LEU A 198 11.88 5.76 18.65
N HIS A 199 12.58 4.98 17.82
CA HIS A 199 12.16 4.66 16.45
C HIS A 199 10.70 4.22 16.34
N ALA A 200 10.22 3.39 17.27
CA ALA A 200 8.83 2.91 17.26
C ALA A 200 7.82 4.08 17.30
N GLU A 201 7.93 4.98 18.28
CA GLU A 201 7.04 6.14 18.42
C GLU A 201 7.15 7.10 17.22
N VAL A 202 8.36 7.31 16.71
CA VAL A 202 8.60 8.21 15.57
C VAL A 202 7.95 7.66 14.29
N VAL A 203 8.06 6.35 14.06
CA VAL A 203 7.48 5.68 12.90
C VAL A 203 5.95 5.61 13.02
N GLU A 204 5.43 5.29 14.20
CA GLU A 204 3.99 5.28 14.52
C GLU A 204 3.29 6.62 14.25
N LYS A 205 3.99 7.73 14.52
CA LYS A 205 3.42 9.08 14.36
C LYS A 205 3.72 9.69 13.00
N ARG A 206 4.41 8.98 12.10
CA ARG A 206 4.92 9.57 10.85
C ARG A 206 3.81 10.13 9.97
N TRP A 207 2.64 9.50 9.99
CA TRP A 207 1.46 9.93 9.25
C TRP A 207 0.36 10.48 10.16
N GLY A 208 0.75 11.00 11.32
CA GLY A 208 -0.11 11.65 12.32
C GLY A 208 -0.76 10.71 13.33
N GLY A 209 -0.54 9.39 13.23
CA GLY A 209 -1.08 8.39 14.16
C GLY A 209 -2.60 8.51 14.34
N ALA A 210 -3.10 8.16 15.53
CA ALA A 210 -4.52 8.26 15.88
C ALA A 210 -5.06 9.70 15.93
N ASP A 211 -4.20 10.71 15.92
CA ASP A 211 -4.59 12.13 16.03
C ASP A 211 -5.17 12.67 14.72
N ASN A 212 -4.93 11.99 13.59
CA ASN A 212 -5.48 12.36 12.29
C ASN A 212 -6.91 11.86 12.05
N TRP A 213 -7.53 11.28 13.08
CA TRP A 213 -8.76 10.52 12.95
C TRP A 213 -9.91 11.16 13.71
N THR A 214 -11.11 11.07 13.13
CA THR A 214 -12.31 11.60 13.78
C THR A 214 -12.80 10.66 14.88
N ALA A 215 -13.62 11.17 15.80
CA ALA A 215 -14.23 10.33 16.84
C ALA A 215 -15.11 9.24 16.22
N GLU A 216 -15.72 9.52 15.07
CA GLU A 216 -16.48 8.57 14.27
C GLU A 216 -15.60 7.45 13.73
N ASP A 217 -14.42 7.78 13.17
CA ASP A 217 -13.44 6.80 12.67
C ASP A 217 -13.00 5.85 13.80
N VAL A 218 -12.67 6.41 14.97
CA VAL A 218 -12.26 5.63 16.16
C VAL A 218 -13.39 4.73 16.65
N LYS A 219 -14.63 5.25 16.68
CA LYS A 219 -15.81 4.50 17.12
C LYS A 219 -16.18 3.37 16.17
N GLY A 220 -15.98 3.55 14.87
CA GLY A 220 -16.10 2.49 13.87
C GLY A 220 -15.14 1.35 14.19
N ARG A 221 -13.84 1.68 14.31
CA ARG A 221 -12.80 0.69 14.61
C ARG A 221 -12.99 -0.06 15.93
N ILE A 222 -13.42 0.62 16.99
CA ILE A 222 -13.71 -0.07 18.27
C ILE A 222 -14.84 -1.08 18.10
N LYS A 223 -15.87 -0.77 17.30
CA LYS A 223 -16.95 -1.73 17.03
C LYS A 223 -16.46 -2.94 16.25
N ASP A 224 -15.51 -2.73 15.36
CA ASP A 224 -14.98 -3.80 14.52
C ASP A 224 -14.10 -4.77 15.32
N LEU A 225 -13.34 -4.25 16.28
CA LEU A 225 -12.48 -5.06 17.18
C LEU A 225 -13.22 -5.79 18.31
N LEU A 226 -14.50 -5.49 18.55
CA LEU A 226 -15.28 -6.02 19.68
C LEU A 226 -16.33 -7.07 19.28
N LYS A 227 -16.29 -7.57 18.04
CA LYS A 227 -17.18 -8.63 17.56
C LYS A 227 -16.44 -9.95 17.43
#